data_AF-A0A0S8DE30-F1
#
_entry.id   AF-A0A0S8DE30-F1
#
_cell.length_a   1.000
_cell.length_b   1.000
_cell.length_c   1.000
_cell.angle_alpha   90.00
_cell.angle_beta   90.00
_cell.angle_gamma   90.00
#
_symmetry.space_group_name_H-M   'P 1'
#
loop_
_entity.id
_entity.type
_entity.pdbx_description
1 polymer ?
#
loop_
_entity_poly.entity_id
_entity_poly.type
_entity_poly.pdbx_seq_one_letter_code
_entity_poly.pdbx_strand_id
1 'polypeptide(L)'
;MNPDSVIDAASWILIVLGSGFCVIGALGLLRMPDFYTRMHAASLVDTLGAWLLLLGMMLQAGFSLVTVKLIFVAMLLFFTGPTATHALARAARARGLEPMAKDNPESGQTDERQTPS
;
A
#
# COMPACT_ATOMS: atom_id res chain seq x y z
N MET A 1 20.56 25.30 -20.30
CA MET A 1 20.35 24.13 -19.43
C MET A 1 20.13 22.95 -20.35
N ASN A 2 21.02 21.96 -20.34
CA ASN A 2 20.91 20.82 -21.25
C ASN A 2 19.73 19.94 -20.79
N PRO A 3 18.92 19.40 -21.72
CA PRO A 3 17.75 18.60 -21.37
C PRO A 3 18.11 17.39 -20.48
N ASP A 4 19.30 16.80 -20.69
CA ASP A 4 19.78 15.66 -19.91
C ASP A 4 19.99 16.01 -18.43
N SER A 5 20.54 17.20 -18.15
CA SER A 5 20.77 17.64 -16.77
C SER A 5 19.47 17.88 -16.00
N VAL A 6 18.39 18.26 -16.70
CA VAL A 6 17.07 18.43 -16.10
C VAL A 6 16.48 17.08 -15.71
N ILE A 7 16.61 16.09 -16.60
CA ILE A 7 16.12 14.73 -16.38
C ILE A 7 16.86 14.07 -15.22
N ASP A 8 18.18 14.22 -15.16
CA ASP A 8 18.98 13.75 -14.02
C ASP A 8 18.48 14.37 -12.72
N ALA A 9 18.42 15.71 -12.64
CA ALA A 9 17.98 16.39 -11.42
C ALA A 9 16.58 15.96 -10.97
N ALA A 10 15.63 15.81 -11.91
CA ALA A 10 14.29 15.33 -11.63
C ALA A 10 14.29 13.88 -11.10
N SER A 11 15.09 13.00 -11.71
CA SER A 11 15.22 11.59 -11.31
C SER A 11 15.75 11.44 -9.89
N TRP A 12 16.81 12.20 -9.56
CA TRP A 12 17.39 12.23 -8.22
C TRP A 12 16.38 12.67 -7.16
N ILE A 13 15.63 13.75 -7.44
CA ILE A 13 14.58 14.25 -6.53
C ILE A 13 13.51 13.17 -6.31
N LEU A 14 13.06 12.51 -7.38
CA LEU A 14 12.02 11.48 -7.32
C LEU A 14 12.47 10.25 -6.52
N ILE A 15 13.71 9.80 -6.72
CA ILE A 15 14.29 8.66 -6.00
C ILE A 15 14.45 8.98 -4.51
N VAL A 16 14.95 10.16 -4.17
CA VAL A 16 15.13 10.58 -2.77
C VAL A 16 13.79 10.68 -2.06
N LEU A 17 12.79 11.30 -2.69
CA LEU A 17 11.45 11.40 -2.13
C LEU A 17 10.79 10.01 -1.96
N GLY A 18 10.90 9.14 -2.96
CA GLY A 18 10.34 7.78 -2.89
C GLY A 18 11.03 6.93 -1.81
N SER A 19 12.34 7.04 -1.68
CA SER A 19 13.11 6.41 -0.59
C SER A 19 12.68 6.91 0.79
N GLY A 20 12.48 8.23 0.93
CA GLY A 20 11.95 8.84 2.16
C GLY A 20 10.57 8.28 2.52
N PHE A 21 9.67 8.14 1.55
CA PHE A 21 8.36 7.52 1.75
C PHE A 21 8.48 6.06 2.23
N CYS A 22 9.36 5.26 1.63
CA CYS A 22 9.62 3.90 2.08
C CYS A 22 10.08 3.85 3.55
N VAL A 23 10.98 4.74 3.96
CA VAL A 23 11.44 4.81 5.36
C VAL A 23 10.29 5.24 6.29
N ILE A 24 9.53 6.26 5.92
CA ILE A 24 8.40 6.75 6.72
C ILE A 24 7.34 5.65 6.90
N GLY A 25 6.98 4.92 5.85
CA GLY A 25 5.99 3.86 5.98
C GLY A 25 6.52 2.60 6.66
N ALA A 26 7.82 2.29 6.55
CA ALA A 26 8.44 1.24 7.36
C ALA A 26 8.43 1.61 8.86
N LEU A 27 8.74 2.87 9.19
CA LEU A 27 8.62 3.39 10.56
C LEU A 27 7.16 3.40 11.04
N GLY A 28 6.21 3.81 10.19
CA GLY A 28 4.77 3.75 10.48
C GLY A 28 4.28 2.34 10.76
N LEU A 29 4.79 1.35 10.03
CA LEU A 29 4.49 -0.07 10.23
C LEU A 29 5.02 -0.60 11.57
N LEU A 30 6.18 -0.13 12.01
CA LEU A 30 6.84 -0.56 13.26
C LEU A 30 6.29 0.18 14.50
N ARG A 31 5.87 1.44 14.37
CA ARG A 31 5.45 2.29 15.50
C ARG A 31 3.97 2.11 15.87
N MET A 32 3.09 1.77 14.91
CA MET A 32 1.65 1.72 15.15
C MET A 32 1.14 0.30 15.47
N PRO A 33 0.41 0.11 16.58
CA PRO A 33 -0.13 -1.19 17.00
C PRO A 33 -1.41 -1.61 16.25
N ASP A 34 -2.09 -0.70 15.53
CA ASP A 34 -3.36 -0.97 14.85
C ASP A 34 -3.17 -1.46 13.40
N PHE A 35 -3.87 -2.54 13.05
CA PHE A 35 -3.84 -3.18 11.73
C PHE A 35 -4.32 -2.27 10.58
N TYR A 36 -5.35 -1.45 10.81
CA TYR A 36 -5.89 -0.56 9.77
C TYR A 36 -4.92 0.57 9.45
N THR A 37 -4.28 1.15 10.47
CA THR A 37 -3.30 2.21 10.27
C THR A 37 -2.02 1.69 9.61
N ARG A 38 -1.64 0.44 9.91
CA ARG A 38 -0.55 -0.28 9.21
C ARG A 38 -0.87 -0.53 7.74
N MET A 39 -2.10 -0.93 7.42
CA MET A 39 -2.56 -1.13 6.04
C MET A 39 -2.54 0.17 5.24
N HIS A 40 -3.01 1.27 5.83
CA HIS A 40 -2.99 2.59 5.20
C HIS A 40 -1.55 3.11 4.97
N ALA A 41 -0.66 2.92 5.95
CA ALA A 41 0.75 3.28 5.78
C ALA A 41 1.41 2.44 4.66
N ALA A 42 1.12 1.14 4.60
CA ALA A 42 1.66 0.25 3.57
C ALA A 42 1.15 0.61 2.16
N SER A 43 -0.13 0.92 1.99
CA SER A 43 -0.69 1.29 0.69
C SER A 43 -0.14 2.63 0.19
N LEU A 44 0.14 3.59 1.07
CA LEU A 44 0.81 4.84 0.70
C LEU A 44 2.24 4.60 0.21
N VAL A 45 3.01 3.71 0.86
CA VAL A 45 4.36 3.36 0.37
C VAL A 45 4.30 2.67 -0.98
N ASP A 46 3.36 1.75 -1.16
CA ASP A 46 3.24 0.97 -2.39
C ASP A 46 2.77 1.84 -3.57
N THR A 47 1.83 2.77 -3.33
CA THR A 47 1.29 3.65 -4.38
C THR A 47 2.11 4.91 -4.63
N LEU A 48 2.67 5.56 -3.61
CA LEU A 48 3.46 6.79 -3.81
C LEU A 48 4.95 6.49 -3.83
N GLY A 49 5.45 5.72 -2.86
CA GLY A 49 6.88 5.41 -2.73
C GLY A 49 7.40 4.60 -3.92
N ALA A 50 6.77 3.47 -4.22
CA ALA A 50 7.20 2.61 -5.32
C ALA A 50 7.04 3.29 -6.68
N TRP A 51 5.94 4.04 -6.92
CA TRP A 51 5.77 4.79 -8.16
C TRP A 51 6.79 5.92 -8.33
N LEU A 52 7.09 6.69 -7.29
CA LEU A 52 8.16 7.72 -7.36
C LEU A 52 9.52 7.10 -7.68
N LEU A 53 9.85 5.99 -7.01
CA LEU A 53 11.11 5.27 -7.25
C LEU A 53 11.18 4.71 -8.68
N LEU A 54 10.10 4.05 -9.14
CA LEU A 54 10.03 3.47 -10.48
C LEU A 54 10.11 4.54 -11.56
N LEU A 55 9.37 5.65 -11.42
CA LEU A 55 9.42 6.76 -12.36
C LEU A 55 10.83 7.38 -12.38
N GLY A 56 11.46 7.59 -11.22
CA GLY A 56 12.80 8.17 -11.15
C GLY A 56 13.84 7.27 -11.80
N MET A 57 13.75 5.97 -11.56
CA MET A 57 14.61 4.98 -12.22
C MET A 57 14.34 4.86 -13.72
N MET A 58 13.09 4.97 -14.18
CA MET A 58 12.75 4.95 -15.61
C MET A 58 13.30 6.18 -16.34
N LEU A 59 13.21 7.37 -15.72
CA LEU A 59 13.81 8.58 -16.29
C LEU A 59 15.34 8.46 -16.37
N GLN A 60 15.99 7.91 -15.34
CA GLN A 60 17.44 7.69 -15.33
C GLN A 60 17.90 6.60 -16.32
N ALA A 61 17.11 5.55 -16.52
CA ALA A 61 17.48 4.38 -17.32
C ALA A 61 17.29 4.57 -18.84
N GLY A 62 16.45 5.52 -19.26
CA GLY A 62 16.18 5.80 -20.68
C GLY A 62 15.54 4.63 -21.45
N PHE A 63 15.66 4.60 -22.78
CA PHE A 63 15.15 3.51 -23.63
C PHE A 63 16.10 2.29 -23.61
N SER A 64 16.12 1.59 -22.48
CA SER A 64 16.97 0.42 -22.25
C SER A 64 16.16 -0.81 -21.80
N LEU A 65 16.79 -1.99 -21.84
CA LEU A 65 16.27 -3.24 -21.24
C LEU A 65 15.91 -3.07 -19.76
N VAL A 66 16.57 -2.13 -19.08
CA VAL A 66 16.27 -1.78 -17.68
C VAL A 66 14.84 -1.26 -17.53
N THR A 67 14.39 -0.39 -18.43
CA THR A 67 13.04 0.19 -18.38
C THR A 67 11.97 -0.86 -18.62
N VAL A 68 12.21 -1.82 -19.52
CA VAL A 68 11.29 -2.96 -19.72
C VAL A 68 11.15 -3.79 -18.43
N LYS A 69 12.26 -4.06 -17.73
CA LYS A 69 12.22 -4.74 -16.43
C LYS A 69 11.47 -3.92 -15.38
N LEU A 70 11.68 -2.60 -15.33
CA LEU A 70 10.98 -1.71 -14.40
C LEU A 70 9.48 -1.69 -14.65
N ILE A 71 9.03 -1.69 -15.92
CA ILE A 71 7.62 -1.79 -16.27
C ILE A 71 7.03 -3.11 -15.77
N PHE A 72 7.78 -4.21 -15.93
CA PHE A 72 7.34 -5.53 -15.46
C PHE A 72 7.18 -5.56 -13.93
N VAL A 73 8.13 -4.95 -13.20
CA VAL A 73 8.05 -4.77 -11.74
C VAL A 73 6.86 -3.89 -11.35
N ALA A 74 6.62 -2.79 -12.06
CA ALA A 74 5.47 -1.91 -11.83
C ALA A 74 4.13 -2.66 -11.98
N MET A 75 4.02 -3.49 -13.02
CA MET A 75 2.83 -4.31 -13.27
C MET A 75 2.63 -5.36 -12.18
N LEU A 76 3.70 -6.01 -11.73
CA LEU A 76 3.63 -6.96 -10.61
C LEU A 76 3.23 -6.28 -9.31
N LEU A 77 3.77 -5.11 -8.99
CA LEU A 77 3.40 -4.32 -7.81
C LEU A 77 1.92 -3.92 -7.87
N PHE A 78 1.45 -3.46 -9.02
CA PHE A 78 0.05 -3.11 -9.23
C PHE A 78 -0.90 -4.30 -8.98
N PHE A 79 -0.51 -5.51 -9.36
CA PHE A 79 -1.30 -6.72 -9.09
C PHE A 79 -1.13 -7.23 -7.65
N THR A 80 0.02 -6.94 -7.03
CA THR A 80 0.32 -7.29 -5.64
C THR A 80 -0.51 -6.45 -4.68
N GLY A 81 -0.70 -5.15 -4.93
CA GLY A 81 -1.53 -4.26 -4.10
C GLY A 81 -2.93 -4.80 -3.73
N PRO A 82 -3.80 -5.14 -4.70
CA PRO A 82 -5.13 -5.71 -4.42
C PRO A 82 -5.03 -7.11 -3.78
N THR A 83 -4.07 -7.93 -4.21
CA THR A 83 -3.86 -9.27 -3.64
C THR A 83 -3.46 -9.20 -2.17
N ALA A 84 -2.52 -8.32 -1.84
CA ALA A 84 -2.07 -8.04 -0.49
C ALA A 84 -3.21 -7.48 0.36
N THR A 85 -4.01 -6.56 -0.18
CA THR A 85 -5.18 -6.00 0.51
C THR A 85 -6.22 -7.09 0.82
N HIS A 86 -6.52 -7.98 -0.13
CA HIS A 86 -7.44 -9.10 0.09
C HIS A 86 -6.92 -10.11 1.13
N ALA A 87 -5.64 -10.50 1.03
CA ALA A 87 -5.02 -11.40 2.01
C ALA A 87 -4.99 -10.78 3.40
N LEU A 88 -4.70 -9.48 3.49
CA LEU A 88 -4.66 -8.71 4.71
C LEU A 88 -6.08 -8.56 5.30
N ALA A 89 -7.10 -8.25 4.50
CA ALA A 89 -8.50 -8.23 4.95
C ALA A 89 -8.95 -9.58 5.53
N ARG A 90 -8.57 -10.70 4.89
CA ARG A 90 -8.84 -12.06 5.41
C ARG A 90 -8.09 -12.33 6.71
N ALA A 91 -6.83 -11.89 6.83
CA ALA A 91 -6.04 -12.02 8.05
C ALA A 91 -6.60 -11.18 9.20
N ALA A 92 -7.11 -9.97 8.93
CA ALA A 92 -7.78 -9.12 9.92
C ALA A 92 -9.02 -9.81 10.51
N ARG A 93 -9.87 -10.35 9.61
CA ARG A 93 -11.06 -11.14 9.97
C ARG A 93 -10.68 -12.35 10.84
N ALA A 94 -9.61 -13.06 10.49
CA ALA A 94 -9.14 -14.23 11.23
C ALA A 94 -8.56 -13.91 12.61
N ARG A 95 -8.11 -12.67 12.86
CA ARG A 95 -7.62 -12.21 14.17
C ARG A 95 -8.68 -11.57 15.07
N GLY A 96 -9.96 -11.59 14.67
CA GLY A 96 -11.06 -11.10 15.51
C GLY A 96 -11.13 -9.57 15.66
N LEU A 97 -10.44 -8.81 14.80
CA LEU A 97 -10.59 -7.36 14.73
C LEU A 97 -11.88 -7.06 13.96
N GLU A 98 -12.99 -7.00 14.69
CA GLU A 98 -14.24 -6.44 14.20
C GLU A 98 -13.94 -5.02 13.68
N PRO A 99 -14.27 -4.70 12.41
CA PRO A 99 -14.28 -3.31 11.98
C PRO A 99 -15.22 -2.58 12.93
N MET A 100 -14.77 -1.51 13.59
CA MET A 100 -15.65 -0.49 14.15
C MET A 100 -16.37 0.22 12.98
N ALA A 101 -17.15 -0.55 12.22
CA ALA A 101 -18.28 -0.05 11.49
C ALA A 101 -19.22 0.41 12.60
N LYS A 102 -19.29 1.74 12.75
CA LYS A 102 -20.27 2.48 13.54
C LYS A 102 -21.36 1.58 14.09
N ASP A 103 -21.37 1.46 15.41
CA ASP A 103 -22.53 1.20 16.24
C ASP A 103 -23.83 1.31 15.42
N ASN A 104 -24.27 0.18 14.87
CA ASN A 104 -25.67 0.04 14.51
C ASN A 104 -26.30 -0.51 15.78
N PRO A 105 -27.07 0.29 16.53
CA PRO A 105 -27.71 -0.15 17.75
C PRO A 105 -28.93 -1.02 17.40
N GLU A 106 -28.70 -2.16 16.75
CA GLU A 106 -29.72 -3.18 16.50
C GLU A 106 -29.23 -4.57 16.91
N SER A 107 -28.57 -4.64 18.06
CA SER A 107 -28.72 -5.81 18.92
C SER A 107 -30.10 -5.75 19.57
N GLY A 108 -31.07 -6.50 19.06
CA GLY A 108 -32.36 -6.61 19.74
C GLY A 108 -33.47 -7.32 19.00
N GLN A 109 -33.29 -8.60 18.65
CA GLN A 109 -34.41 -9.55 18.71
C GLN A 109 -33.92 -11.01 18.74
N THR A 110 -33.66 -11.44 19.97
CA THR A 110 -34.24 -12.64 20.59
C THR A 110 -34.25 -13.94 19.78
N ASP A 111 -33.21 -14.73 20.01
CA ASP A 111 -33.28 -16.19 19.97
C ASP A 111 -34.17 -16.66 21.15
N GLU A 112 -35.47 -16.81 20.88
CA GLU A 112 -36.38 -17.57 21.73
C GLU A 112 -36.55 -18.97 21.12
N ARG A 113 -35.58 -19.84 21.40
CA ARG A 113 -35.88 -21.28 21.50
C ARG A 113 -36.90 -21.49 22.61
N GLN A 114 -38.15 -21.81 22.24
CA GLN A 114 -39.01 -22.78 22.97
C GLN A 114 -40.33 -23.04 22.21
N THR A 115 -40.33 -24.06 21.35
CA THR A 115 -41.42 -25.05 21.33
C THR A 115 -40.99 -26.12 22.34
N PRO A 116 -41.80 -26.54 23.33
CA PRO A 116 -43.04 -27.27 23.06
C PRO A 116 -44.18 -27.10 24.10
N SER A 117 -45.43 -27.31 23.67
CA SER A 117 -46.48 -28.18 24.27
C SER A 117 -47.83 -27.84 23.63
#